data_AF-A0A4U5QMD4-F1
#
_entry.id   AF-A0A4U5QMD4-F1
#
_cell.length_a   1.000
_cell.length_b   1.000
_cell.length_c   1.000
_cell.angle_alpha   90.00
_cell.angle_beta   90.00
_cell.angle_gamma   90.00
#
_symmetry.space_group_name_H-M   'P 1'
#
loop_
_entity.id
_entity.type
_entity.pdbx_description
1 polymer ?
#
loop_
_entity_poly.entity_id
_entity_poly.type
_entity_poly.pdbx_seq_one_letter_code
_entity_poly.pdbx_strand_id
1 'polypeptide(L)'
;MAVLHTHAIAGSHGGILTGLFAKPKLNRLFFGDSTHYIGLFYGFDDKSRIFCSGVRQMGVQFAGIMFVVFVNVLTTTIICLLIQMVVPLRMSDEHTEIGGGDAHGEEAYAIWGSDHKLIGLFVKLRDDMIMFFLFFFFFGGDLQIIFMI
;
A
#
# COMPACT_ATOMS: atom_id res chain seq x y z
N MET A 1 -9.26 1.53 8.30
CA MET A 1 -8.49 2.81 8.31
C MET A 1 -7.03 2.64 8.73
N ALA A 2 -6.67 1.54 9.41
CA ALA A 2 -5.27 1.29 9.73
C ALA A 2 -4.43 1.05 8.46
N VAL A 3 -4.85 0.14 7.58
CA VAL A 3 -4.03 -0.33 6.44
C VAL A 3 -3.80 0.74 5.37
N LEU A 4 -4.84 1.48 4.97
CA LEU A 4 -4.67 2.57 4.00
C LEU A 4 -3.69 3.65 4.50
N HIS A 5 -3.80 4.02 5.78
CA HIS A 5 -2.98 5.09 6.36
C HIS A 5 -1.55 4.64 6.62
N THR A 6 -1.35 3.45 7.18
CA THR A 6 -0.01 2.95 7.55
C THR A 6 0.75 2.35 6.37
N HIS A 7 0.10 2.04 5.25
CA HIS A 7 0.77 1.44 4.09
C HIS A 7 0.69 2.32 2.85
N ALA A 8 -0.52 2.59 2.34
CA ALA A 8 -0.65 3.33 1.07
C ALA A 8 -0.19 4.79 1.20
N ILE A 9 -0.64 5.49 2.25
CA ILE A 9 -0.27 6.88 2.50
C ILE A 9 1.20 6.96 2.93
N ALA A 10 1.61 6.13 3.90
CA ALA A 10 3.00 6.10 4.37
C ALA A 10 4.00 5.72 3.26
N GLY A 11 3.67 4.74 2.42
CA GLY A 11 4.50 4.31 1.29
C GLY A 11 4.60 5.39 0.21
N SER A 12 3.50 6.04 -0.15
CA SER A 12 3.51 7.17 -1.09
C SER A 12 4.36 8.33 -0.57
N HIS A 13 4.23 8.64 0.73
CA HIS A 13 5.06 9.64 1.39
C HIS A 13 6.55 9.25 1.36
N GLY A 14 6.90 7.99 1.65
CA GLY A 14 8.26 7.49 1.52
C GLY A 14 8.83 7.62 0.10
N GLY A 15 8.01 7.35 -0.91
CA GLY A 15 8.38 7.53 -2.32
C GLY A 15 8.70 8.99 -2.67
N ILE A 16 7.86 9.92 -2.25
CA ILE A 16 8.06 11.37 -2.45
C ILE A 16 9.33 11.84 -1.74
N LEU A 17 9.53 11.44 -0.48
CA LEU A 17 10.73 11.80 0.29
C LEU A 17 11.98 11.22 -0.36
N THR A 18 11.93 10.02 -0.92
CA THR A 18 13.04 9.43 -1.68
C THR A 18 13.37 10.28 -2.92
N GLY A 19 12.36 10.73 -3.66
CA GLY A 19 12.56 11.62 -4.81
C GLY A 19 13.20 12.97 -4.43
N LEU A 20 12.94 13.47 -3.23
CA LEU A 20 13.51 14.73 -2.73
C LEU A 20 14.92 14.54 -2.15
N PHE A 21 15.12 13.49 -1.36
CA PHE A 21 16.28 13.31 -0.46
C PHE A 21 17.19 12.11 -0.81
N ALA A 22 17.06 11.51 -2.00
CA ALA A 22 17.99 10.48 -2.45
C ALA A 22 19.44 11.01 -2.50
N LYS A 23 20.28 10.56 -1.56
CA LYS A 23 21.64 11.10 -1.38
C LYS A 23 22.63 10.40 -2.33
N PRO A 24 23.31 11.14 -3.24
CA PRO A 24 24.17 10.54 -4.25
C PRO A 24 25.30 9.66 -3.68
N LYS A 25 25.94 10.12 -2.59
CA LYS A 25 27.02 9.38 -1.94
C LYS A 25 26.54 8.03 -1.37
N LEU A 26 25.30 7.96 -0.90
CA LEU A 26 24.73 6.74 -0.34
C LEU A 26 24.29 5.80 -1.47
N ASN A 27 23.62 6.33 -2.48
CA ASN A 27 23.21 5.57 -3.66
C ASN A 27 24.40 4.93 -4.38
N ARG A 28 25.55 5.63 -4.44
CA ARG A 28 26.77 5.07 -5.04
C ARG A 28 27.28 3.80 -4.34
N LEU A 29 27.03 3.65 -3.04
CA LEU A 29 27.46 2.45 -2.30
C LEU A 29 26.66 1.21 -2.71
N PHE A 30 25.41 1.38 -3.14
CA PHE A 30 24.50 0.30 -3.51
C PHE A 30 24.39 0.08 -5.02
N PHE A 31 24.53 1.15 -5.81
CA PHE A 31 24.28 1.14 -7.26
C PHE A 31 25.52 1.50 -8.11
N GLY A 32 26.70 1.60 -7.49
CA GLY A 32 27.95 1.98 -8.16
C GLY A 32 27.98 3.44 -8.64
N ASP A 33 28.90 3.80 -9.53
CA ASP A 33 29.12 5.18 -10.00
C ASP A 33 27.98 5.78 -10.87
N SER A 34 26.78 5.20 -10.82
CA SER A 34 25.59 5.74 -11.51
C SER A 34 25.24 7.14 -10.99
N THR A 35 25.24 8.13 -11.88
CA THR A 35 24.86 9.52 -11.57
C THR A 35 23.36 9.77 -11.68
N HIS A 36 22.57 8.73 -11.87
CA HIS A 36 21.14 8.85 -12.15
C HIS A 36 20.28 8.99 -10.89
N TYR A 37 20.71 8.37 -9.79
CA TYR A 37 19.93 8.32 -8.55
C TYR A 37 20.27 9.49 -7.63
N ILE A 38 19.68 10.65 -7.92
CA ILE A 38 19.92 11.89 -7.17
C ILE A 38 18.59 12.53 -6.82
N GLY A 39 18.36 12.79 -5.55
CA GLY A 39 17.17 13.48 -5.08
C GLY A 39 17.15 14.93 -5.55
N LEU A 40 15.95 15.47 -5.80
CA LEU A 40 15.75 16.81 -6.33
C LEU A 40 16.53 17.88 -5.56
N PHE A 41 16.57 17.78 -4.23
CA PHE A 41 17.26 18.77 -3.40
C PHE A 41 18.77 18.79 -3.60
N TYR A 42 19.38 17.62 -3.84
CA TYR A 42 20.81 17.52 -4.17
C TYR A 42 21.13 17.91 -5.61
N GLY A 43 20.12 18.01 -6.48
CA GLY A 43 20.26 18.56 -7.82
C GLY A 43 20.40 20.09 -7.84
N PHE A 44 19.98 20.81 -6.79
CA PHE A 44 20.14 22.28 -6.74
C PHE A 44 21.59 22.72 -6.50
N ASP A 45 22.38 21.93 -5.76
CA ASP A 45 23.79 22.21 -5.47
C ASP A 45 24.66 22.24 -6.75
N ASP A 46 24.25 21.47 -7.77
CA ASP A 46 24.85 21.45 -9.10
C ASP A 46 23.74 21.62 -10.15
N LYS A 47 23.49 22.87 -10.56
CA LYS A 47 22.43 23.23 -11.51
C LYS A 47 22.42 22.40 -12.79
N SER A 48 23.55 21.81 -13.19
CA SER A 48 23.61 20.92 -14.36
C SER A 48 22.88 19.58 -14.15
N ARG A 49 22.71 19.15 -12.90
CA ARG A 49 22.13 17.86 -12.51
C ARG A 49 20.65 17.92 -12.16
N ILE A 50 20.10 19.13 -12.00
CA ILE A 50 18.73 19.29 -11.53
C ILE A 50 17.71 18.73 -12.52
N PHE A 51 17.81 19.07 -13.81
CA PHE A 51 16.87 18.62 -14.81
C PHE A 51 17.18 17.20 -15.28
N CYS A 52 18.46 16.83 -15.37
CA CYS A 52 18.89 15.53 -15.87
C CYS A 52 18.68 14.37 -14.88
N SER A 53 18.84 14.62 -13.58
CA SER A 53 18.77 13.59 -12.54
C SER A 53 17.73 13.89 -11.46
N GLY A 54 17.71 15.11 -10.90
CA GLY A 54 16.80 15.45 -9.78
C GLY A 54 15.31 15.42 -10.14
N VAL A 55 14.93 16.14 -11.19
CA VAL A 55 13.55 16.15 -11.72
C VAL A 55 13.17 14.77 -12.26
N ARG A 56 14.11 14.08 -12.90
CA ARG A 56 13.92 12.71 -13.37
C ARG A 56 13.60 11.77 -12.20
N GLN A 57 14.34 11.85 -11.09
CA GLN A 57 14.10 11.03 -9.90
C GLN A 57 12.69 11.26 -9.35
N MET A 58 12.26 12.52 -9.22
CA MET A 58 10.89 12.84 -8.81
C MET A 58 9.85 12.26 -9.76
N GLY A 59 10.10 12.37 -11.07
CA GLY A 59 9.22 11.81 -12.10
C GLY A 59 9.07 10.29 -12.00
N VAL A 60 10.17 9.57 -11.79
CA VAL A 60 10.17 8.11 -11.60
C VAL A 60 9.39 7.72 -10.34
N GLN A 61 9.57 8.42 -9.23
CA GLN A 61 8.82 8.14 -8.00
C GLN A 61 7.31 8.35 -8.18
N PHE A 62 6.90 9.43 -8.84
CA PHE A 62 5.47 9.66 -9.14
C PHE A 62 4.91 8.61 -10.10
N ALA A 63 5.65 8.27 -11.15
CA ALA A 63 5.25 7.22 -12.08
C ALA A 63 5.09 5.86 -11.36
N GLY A 64 6.01 5.52 -10.47
CA GLY A 64 5.95 4.32 -9.63
C GLY A 64 4.73 4.31 -8.72
N ILE A 65 4.47 5.39 -7.98
CA ILE A 65 3.28 5.51 -7.11
C ILE A 65 2.00 5.33 -7.92
N MET A 66 1.86 6.05 -9.05
CA MET A 66 0.67 5.97 -9.89
C MET A 66 0.47 4.58 -10.50
N PHE A 67 1.56 3.95 -10.95
CA PHE A 67 1.51 2.59 -11.48
C PHE A 67 1.00 1.59 -10.44
N VAL A 68 1.56 1.63 -9.23
CA VAL A 68 1.19 0.71 -8.14
C VAL A 68 -0.26 0.93 -7.72
N VAL A 69 -0.68 2.19 -7.55
CA VAL A 69 -2.08 2.53 -7.21
C VAL A 69 -3.03 2.01 -8.30
N PHE A 70 -2.72 2.28 -9.56
CA PHE A 70 -3.56 1.89 -10.68
C PHE A 70 -3.72 0.37 -10.76
N VAL A 71 -2.61 -0.38 -10.75
CA VAL A 71 -2.64 -1.85 -10.83
C VAL A 71 -3.41 -2.43 -9.65
N ASN A 72 -3.20 -1.94 -8.43
CA ASN A 72 -3.91 -2.45 -7.25
C ASN A 72 -5.41 -2.17 -7.30
N VAL A 73 -5.81 -0.94 -7.64
CA VAL A 73 -7.23 -0.60 -7.75
C VAL A 73 -7.90 -1.43 -8.83
N LEU A 74 -7.30 -1.53 -10.02
CA LEU A 74 -7.89 -2.29 -11.14
C LEU A 74 -7.99 -3.78 -10.83
N THR A 75 -6.87 -4.41 -10.47
CA THR A 75 -6.82 -5.86 -10.27
C THR A 75 -7.72 -6.28 -9.11
N THR A 76 -7.66 -5.56 -7.99
CA THR A 76 -8.47 -5.89 -6.82
C THR A 76 -9.95 -5.68 -7.10
N THR A 77 -10.32 -4.61 -7.81
CA THR A 77 -11.72 -4.39 -8.23
C THR A 77 -12.21 -5.52 -9.13
N ILE A 78 -11.43 -5.90 -10.15
CA ILE A 78 -11.79 -7.00 -11.06
C ILE A 78 -11.99 -8.29 -10.27
N ILE A 79 -11.04 -8.66 -9.40
CA ILE A 79 -11.11 -9.90 -8.63
C ILE A 79 -12.33 -9.90 -7.70
N CYS A 80 -12.57 -8.81 -6.96
CA CYS A 80 -13.72 -8.70 -6.08
C CYS A 80 -15.04 -8.83 -6.86
N LEU A 81 -15.15 -8.19 -8.02
CA LEU A 81 -16.35 -8.29 -8.87
C LEU A 81 -16.53 -9.70 -9.44
N LEU A 82 -15.46 -10.34 -9.90
CA LEU A 82 -15.53 -11.71 -10.44
C LEU A 82 -15.96 -12.71 -9.37
N ILE A 83 -15.43 -12.62 -8.16
CA ILE A 83 -15.80 -13.52 -7.07
C ILE A 83 -17.23 -13.24 -6.61
N GLN A 84 -17.64 -11.97 -6.55
CA GLN A 84 -18.99 -11.58 -6.14
C GLN A 84 -20.08 -12.17 -7.05
N MET A 85 -19.77 -12.48 -8.32
CA MET A 85 -20.72 -13.16 -9.22
C MET A 85 -21.02 -14.61 -8.81
N VAL A 86 -20.13 -15.25 -8.03
CA VAL A 86 -20.26 -16.66 -7.63
C VAL A 86 -20.63 -16.77 -6.15
N VAL A 87 -20.00 -15.97 -5.28
CA VAL A 87 -20.18 -16.02 -3.82
C VAL A 87 -20.24 -14.61 -3.25
N PRO A 88 -21.20 -14.28 -2.35
CA PRO A 88 -21.24 -13.00 -1.69
C PRO A 88 -19.99 -12.81 -0.80
N LEU A 89 -19.12 -11.88 -1.17
CA LEU A 89 -17.88 -11.56 -0.44
C LEU A 89 -18.14 -10.88 0.91
N ARG A 90 -19.30 -10.23 1.07
CA ARG A 90 -19.69 -9.50 2.27
C ARG A 90 -21.09 -9.94 2.70
N MET A 91 -21.26 -10.23 3.99
CA MET A 91 -22.56 -10.48 4.60
C MET A 91 -23.45 -9.23 4.45
N SER A 92 -24.78 -9.37 4.43
CA SER A 92 -25.68 -8.21 4.42
C SER A 92 -25.43 -7.33 5.65
N ASP A 93 -25.70 -6.04 5.54
CA ASP A 93 -25.47 -5.10 6.65
C ASP A 93 -26.32 -5.48 7.89
N GLU A 94 -27.53 -6.02 7.69
CA GLU A 94 -28.41 -6.54 8.75
C GLU A 94 -27.80 -7.71 9.53
N HIS A 95 -27.22 -8.70 8.85
CA HIS A 95 -26.54 -9.82 9.50
C HIS A 95 -25.16 -9.44 10.07
N THR A 96 -24.54 -8.39 9.52
CA THR A 96 -23.27 -7.85 10.05
C THR A 96 -23.48 -7.14 11.40
N GLU A 97 -24.65 -6.55 11.61
CA GLU A 97 -25.01 -5.83 12.84
C GLU A 97 -25.30 -6.77 14.02
N ILE A 98 -25.77 -8.00 13.74
CA ILE A 98 -26.10 -9.02 14.75
C ILE A 98 -24.82 -9.69 15.34
N GLY A 99 -23.72 -9.71 14.59
CA GLY A 99 -22.43 -10.24 15.07
C GLY A 99 -22.31 -11.77 15.06
N GLY A 100 -21.13 -12.28 15.48
CA GLY A 100 -20.62 -13.64 15.20
C GLY A 100 -21.47 -14.83 15.64
N GLY A 101 -22.44 -14.63 16.54
CA GLY A 101 -23.34 -15.69 17.02
C GLY A 101 -24.21 -16.32 15.91
N ASP A 102 -24.54 -15.55 14.87
CA ASP A 102 -25.42 -16.04 13.78
C ASP A 102 -24.62 -16.57 12.57
N ALA A 103 -23.37 -16.12 12.39
CA ALA A 103 -22.55 -16.47 11.22
C ALA A 103 -21.64 -17.70 11.42
N HIS A 104 -21.21 -17.97 12.66
CA HIS A 104 -20.30 -19.08 12.96
C HIS A 104 -20.85 -20.06 14.01
N GLY A 105 -21.97 -19.75 14.68
CA GLY A 105 -22.54 -20.61 15.74
C GLY A 105 -21.62 -20.80 16.96
N GLU A 106 -20.49 -20.09 16.99
CA GLU A 106 -19.46 -20.14 18.01
C GLU A 106 -18.97 -18.72 18.32
N GLU A 107 -19.13 -18.32 19.58
CA GLU A 107 -18.59 -17.08 20.13
C GLU A 107 -17.08 -17.28 20.34
N ALA A 108 -16.23 -16.65 19.50
CA ALA A 108 -14.77 -16.77 19.59
C ALA A 108 -14.20 -16.31 20.96
N TYR A 109 -14.97 -15.52 21.69
CA TYR A 109 -14.69 -15.16 23.07
C TYR A 109 -15.97 -15.31 23.88
N ALA A 110 -15.93 -16.07 24.97
CA ALA A 110 -17.00 -16.08 25.98
C ALA A 110 -16.96 -14.77 26.77
N ILE A 111 -17.30 -13.65 26.12
CA ILE A 111 -17.40 -12.35 26.79
C ILE A 111 -18.83 -12.22 27.29
N TRP A 112 -19.06 -12.71 28.51
CA TRP A 112 -20.20 -12.26 29.28
C TRP A 112 -19.97 -10.78 29.62
N GLY A 113 -20.53 -9.88 28.81
CA GLY A 113 -20.74 -8.49 29.18
C GLY A 113 -19.69 -7.46 28.74
N SER A 114 -19.10 -7.54 27.54
CA SER A 114 -18.40 -6.36 26.96
C SER A 114 -18.71 -6.16 25.47
N ASP A 115 -19.60 -5.19 25.26
CA ASP A 115 -19.79 -4.28 24.13
C ASP A 115 -19.37 -4.69 22.70
N HIS A 116 -20.41 -4.75 21.86
CA HIS A 116 -20.48 -5.03 20.40
C HIS A 116 -19.55 -4.21 19.48
N LYS A 117 -18.74 -3.29 20.03
CA LYS A 117 -17.85 -2.41 19.25
C LYS A 117 -16.56 -3.10 18.80
N LEU A 118 -16.15 -4.17 19.49
CA LEU A 118 -14.88 -4.86 19.23
C LEU A 118 -14.99 -5.78 18.01
N ILE A 119 -16.18 -6.33 17.75
CA ILE A 119 -16.45 -7.30 16.69
C ILE A 119 -16.44 -6.62 15.31
N GLY A 120 -17.02 -5.41 15.20
CA GLY A 120 -16.98 -4.63 13.95
C GLY A 120 -15.57 -4.24 13.53
N LEU A 121 -14.65 -4.06 14.48
CA LEU A 121 -13.25 -3.73 14.21
C LEU A 121 -12.50 -4.93 13.59
N PHE A 122 -12.80 -6.15 14.04
CA PHE A 122 -12.15 -7.37 13.56
C PHE A 122 -12.58 -7.74 12.13
N VAL A 123 -13.86 -7.56 11.79
CA VAL A 123 -14.37 -7.75 10.43
C VAL A 123 -13.77 -6.70 9.48
N LYS A 124 -13.67 -5.44 9.92
CA LYS A 124 -13.01 -4.39 9.14
C LYS A 124 -11.52 -4.68 8.88
N LEU A 125 -10.83 -5.30 9.84
CA LEU A 125 -9.43 -5.71 9.71
C LEU A 125 -9.26 -6.89 8.74
N ARG A 126 -10.21 -7.83 8.68
CA ARG A 126 -10.22 -8.95 7.74
C ARG A 126 -10.45 -8.48 6.30
N ASP A 127 -11.37 -7.55 6.09
CA ASP A 127 -11.60 -6.94 4.76
C ASP A 127 -10.37 -6.15 4.30
N ASP A 128 -9.73 -5.41 5.21
CA ASP A 128 -8.46 -4.74 4.97
C ASP A 128 -7.31 -5.77 4.68
N MET A 129 -7.37 -6.99 5.24
CA MET A 129 -6.39 -8.07 5.02
C MET A 129 -6.57 -8.84 3.71
N ILE A 130 -7.79 -8.98 3.19
CA ILE A 130 -8.04 -9.59 1.86
C ILE A 130 -7.49 -8.66 0.77
N MET A 131 -7.64 -7.34 0.93
CA MET A 131 -6.97 -6.35 0.08
C MET A 131 -5.44 -6.46 0.21
N PHE A 132 -4.91 -6.74 1.41
CA PHE A 132 -3.48 -6.93 1.66
C PHE A 132 -2.90 -8.19 1.00
N PHE A 133 -3.61 -9.33 1.04
CA PHE A 133 -3.14 -10.56 0.41
C PHE A 133 -3.09 -10.44 -1.12
N LEU A 134 -4.03 -9.72 -1.74
CA LEU A 134 -3.97 -9.43 -3.17
C LEU A 134 -2.86 -8.42 -3.53
N PHE A 135 -2.58 -7.45 -2.66
CA PHE A 135 -1.44 -6.52 -2.80
C PHE A 135 -0.09 -7.24 -2.73
N PHE A 136 0.06 -8.19 -1.80
CA PHE A 136 1.32 -8.92 -1.58
C PHE A 136 1.55 -10.08 -2.57
N PHE A 137 0.50 -10.80 -2.99
CA PHE A 137 0.68 -11.97 -3.86
C PHE A 137 1.07 -11.61 -5.30
N PHE A 138 0.78 -10.37 -5.75
CA PHE A 138 1.21 -9.89 -7.06
C PHE A 138 2.52 -9.06 -7.05
N PHE A 139 2.93 -8.46 -5.93
CA PHE A 139 4.07 -7.52 -5.90
C PHE A 139 4.96 -7.55 -4.63
N GLY A 140 4.72 -8.46 -3.69
CA GLY A 140 5.29 -8.46 -2.33
C GLY A 140 6.79 -8.74 -2.17
N GLY A 141 7.57 -8.79 -3.25
CA GLY A 141 9.02 -8.96 -3.19
C GLY A 141 9.80 -7.93 -4.03
N ASP A 142 9.31 -7.64 -5.23
CA ASP A 142 10.09 -6.88 -6.22
C ASP A 142 9.81 -5.37 -6.23
N LEU A 143 8.75 -4.90 -5.56
CA LEU A 143 8.38 -3.48 -5.59
C LEU A 143 9.31 -2.59 -4.73
N GLN A 144 10.05 -3.17 -3.77
CA GLN A 144 11.10 -2.42 -3.07
C GLN A 144 12.20 -1.95 -4.03
N ILE A 145 12.41 -2.66 -5.14
CA ILE A 145 13.36 -2.28 -6.18
C ILE A 145 12.84 -1.08 -6.98
N ILE A 146 11.52 -0.94 -7.18
CA ILE A 146 10.94 0.21 -7.89
C ILE A 146 11.08 1.52 -7.10
N PHE A 147 11.11 1.47 -5.76
CA PHE A 147 11.42 2.66 -4.95
C PHE A 147 12.93 2.92 -4.78
N MET A 148 13.78 1.97 -5.20
CA MET A 148 15.24 2.05 -5.16
C MET A 148 15.87 2.46 -6.50
N ILE A 149 15.09 2.57 -7.58
CA ILE A 149 15.48 3.07 -8.91
C ILE A 149 14.84 4.45 -9.10
#